data_AF-A0A1Y5F233-F1
#
_entry.id   AF-A0A1Y5F233-F1
#
_cell.length_a   1.000
_cell.length_b   1.000
_cell.length_c   1.000
_cell.angle_alpha   90.00
_cell.angle_beta   90.00
_cell.angle_gamma   90.00
#
_symmetry.space_group_name_H-M   'P 1'
#
loop_
_entity.id
_entity.type
_entity.pdbx_description
1 polymer ?
#
loop_
_entity_poly.entity_id
_entity_poly.type
_entity_poly.pdbx_seq_one_letter_code
_entity_poly.pdbx_strand_id
1 'polypeptide(L)'
;MKRINLQIITVLIFMFTASMGFARDFIIFSIVQDLPMGIENESINKNFYVNIGSKQGVSEGTTLDVYRTISRLDPYERKQRYNYKFKIGELKVLHSEKETAIASLQTINVGKDSKVYDIGNFMIGDKVNVKVK
;
A
#
# COMPACT_ATOMS: atom_id res chain seq x y z
N MET A 1 -49.33 -15.94 22.59
CA MET A 1 -48.30 -15.41 21.67
C MET A 1 -47.54 -14.31 22.39
N LYS A 2 -46.24 -14.48 22.67
CA LYS A 2 -45.44 -13.52 23.45
C LYS A 2 -45.27 -12.22 22.66
N ARG A 3 -45.68 -11.08 23.24
CA ARG A 3 -45.48 -9.74 22.67
C ARG A 3 -43.98 -9.41 22.71
N ILE A 4 -43.30 -9.57 21.59
CA ILE A 4 -41.91 -9.13 21.47
C ILE A 4 -41.86 -7.61 21.58
N ASN A 5 -41.03 -7.11 22.50
CA ASN A 5 -40.87 -5.67 22.74
C ASN A 5 -40.27 -4.99 21.50
N LEU A 6 -40.95 -3.98 20.97
CA LEU A 6 -40.56 -3.22 19.78
C LEU A 6 -39.13 -2.65 19.89
N GLN A 7 -38.74 -2.24 21.09
CA GLN A 7 -37.40 -1.73 21.38
C GLN A 7 -36.30 -2.77 21.12
N ILE A 8 -36.57 -4.05 21.39
CA ILE A 8 -35.63 -5.15 21.15
C ILE A 8 -35.44 -5.35 19.64
N ILE A 9 -36.51 -5.21 18.86
CA ILE A 9 -36.46 -5.28 17.39
C ILE A 9 -35.64 -4.10 16.83
N THR A 10 -35.83 -2.88 17.34
CA THR A 10 -35.07 -1.70 16.88
C THR A 10 -33.57 -1.84 17.14
N VAL A 11 -33.17 -2.33 18.32
CA VAL A 11 -31.75 -2.57 18.65
C VAL A 11 -31.17 -3.67 17.76
N LEU A 12 -31.94 -4.74 17.49
CA LEU A 12 -31.51 -5.83 16.62
C LEU A 12 -31.26 -5.33 15.19
N ILE A 13 -32.16 -4.49 14.64
CA ILE A 13 -32.01 -3.91 13.30
C ILE A 13 -30.76 -3.01 13.23
N PHE A 14 -30.48 -2.24 14.28
CA PHE A 14 -29.30 -1.37 14.33
C PHE A 14 -27.98 -2.15 14.40
N MET A 15 -27.97 -3.37 14.96
CA MET A 15 -26.80 -4.24 14.93
C MET A 15 -26.50 -4.81 13.52
N PHE A 16 -27.51 -4.98 12.68
CA PHE A 16 -27.32 -5.50 11.32
C PHE A 16 -26.82 -4.46 10.31
N THR A 17 -27.04 -3.16 10.55
CA THR A 17 -26.56 -2.08 9.66
C THR A 17 -25.08 -1.75 9.84
N ALA A 18 -24.42 -2.24 10.89
CA ALA A 18 -23.03 -1.93 11.21
C ALA A 18 -22.00 -2.69 10.33
N SER A 19 -22.43 -3.57 9.43
CA SER A 19 -21.52 -4.35 8.60
C SER A 19 -21.33 -3.72 7.23
N MET A 20 -20.13 -3.16 6.97
CA MET A 20 -19.39 -3.19 5.69
C MET A 20 -18.27 -2.13 5.66
N GLY A 21 -17.32 -2.23 6.60
CA GLY A 21 -16.02 -1.56 6.49
C GLY A 21 -14.96 -2.55 6.02
N PHE A 22 -14.93 -2.92 4.73
CA PHE A 22 -13.83 -3.73 4.22
C PHE A 22 -12.58 -2.88 4.11
N ALA A 23 -11.63 -3.10 5.02
CA ALA A 23 -10.29 -2.54 4.91
C ALA A 23 -9.61 -3.13 3.66
N ARG A 24 -9.49 -2.32 2.60
CA ARG A 24 -8.75 -2.70 1.40
C ARG A 24 -7.26 -2.43 1.63
N ASP A 25 -6.43 -3.41 1.29
CA ASP A 25 -5.00 -3.19 1.18
C ASP A 25 -4.72 -2.24 0.00
N PHE A 26 -3.93 -1.20 0.27
CA PHE A 26 -3.44 -0.31 -0.77
C PHE A 26 -2.14 -0.86 -1.35
N ILE A 27 -2.04 -0.91 -2.67
CA ILE A 27 -0.93 -1.46 -3.43
C ILE A 27 -0.56 -0.57 -4.62
N ILE A 28 0.70 -0.66 -5.05
CA ILE A 28 1.12 -0.19 -6.36
C ILE A 28 0.58 -1.18 -7.39
N PHE A 29 -0.28 -0.71 -8.30
CA PHE A 29 -0.87 -1.59 -9.33
C PHE A 29 -0.23 -1.42 -10.70
N SER A 30 0.41 -0.28 -10.98
CA SER A 30 1.12 -0.05 -12.24
C SER A 30 2.33 0.86 -12.04
N ILE A 31 3.34 0.66 -12.87
CA ILE A 31 4.57 1.45 -12.90
C ILE A 31 4.80 1.83 -14.36
N VAL A 32 4.96 3.12 -14.62
CA VAL A 32 5.32 3.66 -15.94
C VAL A 32 6.69 4.30 -15.81
N GLN A 33 7.59 3.96 -16.72
CA GLN A 33 8.95 4.46 -16.75
C GLN A 33 9.31 4.85 -18.18
N ASP A 34 10.00 5.99 -18.32
CA ASP A 34 10.54 6.43 -19.60
C ASP A 34 11.63 5.45 -20.08
N LEU A 35 11.67 5.19 -21.39
CA LEU A 35 12.68 4.34 -21.99
C LEU A 35 14.00 5.12 -22.09
N PRO A 36 15.10 4.66 -21.47
CA PRO A 36 16.38 5.34 -21.60
C PRO A 36 16.91 5.21 -23.03
N MET A 37 17.29 6.33 -23.62
CA MET A 37 17.80 6.41 -24.99
C MET A 37 19.34 6.32 -25.05
N GLY A 38 19.99 6.13 -23.89
CA GLY A 38 21.45 5.94 -23.80
C GLY A 38 22.25 7.24 -23.80
N ILE A 39 21.61 8.37 -23.50
CA ILE A 39 22.28 9.66 -23.35
C ILE A 39 22.93 9.73 -21.97
N GLU A 40 24.17 10.22 -21.90
CA GLU A 40 24.86 10.42 -20.62
C GLU A 40 24.09 11.41 -19.73
N ASN A 41 23.83 11.02 -18.48
CA ASN A 41 23.05 11.76 -17.47
C ASN A 41 21.54 11.97 -17.78
N GLU A 42 20.92 11.06 -18.52
CA GLU A 42 19.46 11.08 -18.71
C GLU A 42 18.71 10.82 -17.39
N SER A 43 17.85 11.78 -16.98
CA SER A 43 16.95 11.61 -15.85
C SER A 43 15.71 10.83 -16.27
N ILE A 44 15.70 9.53 -15.98
CA ILE A 44 14.57 8.66 -16.28
C ILE A 44 13.42 8.94 -15.31
N ASN A 45 12.29 9.45 -15.81
CA ASN A 45 11.11 9.64 -14.97
C ASN A 45 10.40 8.31 -14.72
N LYS A 46 9.93 8.12 -13.49
CA LYS A 46 9.13 6.96 -13.09
C LYS A 46 7.91 7.41 -12.31
N ASN A 47 6.75 6.97 -12.78
CA ASN A 47 5.46 7.21 -12.17
C ASN A 47 4.89 5.90 -11.61
N PHE A 48 4.41 5.96 -10.38
CA PHE A 48 3.80 4.86 -9.66
C PHE A 48 2.31 5.13 -9.52
N TYR A 49 1.49 4.19 -9.96
CA TYR A 49 0.05 4.27 -9.82
C TYR A 49 -0.40 3.40 -8.65
N VAL A 50 -1.09 4.02 -7.70
CA VAL A 50 -1.53 3.40 -6.46
C VAL A 50 -3.05 3.43 -6.35
N ASN A 51 -3.64 2.39 -5.78
CA ASN A 51 -5.09 2.25 -5.59
C ASN A 51 -5.60 2.96 -4.32
N ILE A 52 -4.99 4.10 -3.98
CA ILE A 52 -5.39 4.97 -2.88
C ILE A 52 -5.55 6.39 -3.42
N GLY A 53 -6.61 7.09 -3.03
CA GLY A 53 -6.93 8.42 -3.54
C GLY A 53 -7.54 9.34 -2.49
N SER A 54 -8.27 10.34 -2.96
CA SER A 54 -8.81 11.43 -2.13
C SER A 54 -9.93 10.96 -1.19
N LYS A 55 -10.68 9.91 -1.56
CA LYS A 55 -11.64 9.26 -0.64
C LYS A 55 -10.97 8.72 0.62
N GLN A 56 -9.69 8.38 0.54
CA GLN A 56 -8.89 7.85 1.64
C GLN A 56 -8.03 8.93 2.32
N GLY A 57 -8.25 10.20 2.00
CA GLY A 57 -7.52 11.33 2.60
C GLY A 57 -6.15 11.61 1.98
N VAL A 58 -5.87 11.08 0.79
CA VAL A 58 -4.63 11.38 0.06
C VAL A 58 -4.80 12.66 -0.75
N SER A 59 -3.91 13.63 -0.54
CA SER A 59 -3.83 14.86 -1.32
C SER A 59 -2.50 14.98 -2.06
N GLU A 60 -2.43 15.90 -3.02
CA GLU A 60 -1.17 16.26 -3.68
C GLU A 60 -0.12 16.67 -2.64
N GLY A 61 1.13 16.19 -2.83
CA GLY A 61 2.23 16.41 -1.90
C GLY A 61 2.29 15.45 -0.70
N THR A 62 1.29 14.57 -0.51
CA THR A 62 1.32 13.55 0.55
C THR A 62 2.47 12.57 0.34
N THR A 63 3.15 12.18 1.42
CA THR A 63 4.16 11.12 1.40
C THR A 63 3.53 9.78 1.76
N LEU A 64 3.80 8.76 0.95
CA LEU A 64 3.32 7.40 1.12
C LEU A 64 4.50 6.47 1.46
N ASP A 65 4.35 5.66 2.48
CA ASP A 65 5.31 4.64 2.87
C ASP A 65 5.04 3.34 2.13
N VAL A 66 6.08 2.79 1.49
CA VAL A 66 5.97 1.54 0.73
C VAL A 66 6.61 0.39 1.50
N TYR A 67 5.85 -0.70 1.62
CA TYR A 67 6.22 -1.91 2.34
C TYR A 67 6.20 -3.12 1.42
N ARG A 68 7.22 -3.97 1.52
CA ARG A 68 7.24 -5.28 0.87
C ARG A 68 7.07 -6.38 1.88
N THR A 69 6.27 -7.37 1.51
CA THR A 69 6.08 -8.59 2.29
C THR A 69 6.86 -9.71 1.62
N ILE A 70 7.96 -10.15 2.24
CA ILE A 70 8.70 -11.32 1.77
C ILE A 70 8.23 -12.52 2.57
N SER A 71 7.84 -13.56 1.85
CA SER A 71 7.49 -14.85 2.43
C SER A 71 8.68 -15.80 2.33
N ARG A 72 9.10 -16.38 3.45
CA ARG A 72 10.14 -17.42 3.50
C ARG A 72 9.61 -18.66 4.18
N LEU A 73 9.91 -19.80 3.58
CA LEU A 73 9.58 -21.09 4.14
C LEU A 73 10.71 -21.50 5.09
N ASP A 74 10.34 -21.96 6.28
CA ASP A 74 11.26 -22.64 7.17
C ASP A 74 11.62 -24.01 6.58
N PRO A 75 12.91 -24.31 6.30
CA PRO A 75 13.33 -25.60 5.77
C PRO A 75 13.21 -26.75 6.77
N TYR A 76 13.01 -26.47 8.07
CA TYR A 76 12.88 -27.50 9.10
C TYR A 76 11.45 -28.07 9.20
N GLU A 77 11.28 -29.12 10.02
CA GLU A 77 10.12 -30.04 10.03
C GLU A 77 8.73 -29.37 10.02
N ARG A 78 8.60 -28.17 10.59
CA ARG A 78 7.31 -27.50 10.72
C ARG A 78 6.79 -26.92 9.40
N LYS A 79 7.64 -26.79 8.36
CA LYS A 79 7.31 -26.18 7.04
C LYS A 79 6.51 -24.88 7.17
N GLN A 80 6.72 -24.13 8.25
CA GLN A 80 5.96 -22.92 8.53
C GLN A 80 6.45 -21.79 7.64
N ARG A 81 5.51 -20.97 7.18
CA ARG A 81 5.79 -19.85 6.28
C ARG A 81 5.79 -18.55 7.09
N TYR A 82 6.93 -17.90 7.15
CA TYR A 82 7.08 -16.61 7.82
C TYR A 82 6.96 -15.46 6.81
N ASN A 83 6.16 -14.46 7.15
CA ASN A 83 5.94 -13.27 6.33
C ASN A 83 6.62 -12.07 7.00
N TYR A 84 7.67 -11.55 6.38
CA TYR A 84 8.41 -10.39 6.83
C TYR A 84 7.93 -9.15 6.09
N LYS A 85 7.40 -8.15 6.81
CA LYS A 85 7.03 -6.84 6.26
C LYS A 85 8.10 -5.81 6.62
N PHE A 86 8.74 -5.22 5.62
CA PHE A 86 9.75 -4.17 5.83
C PHE A 86 9.50 -2.98 4.91
N LYS A 87 9.93 -1.80 5.36
CA LYS A 87 9.77 -0.53 4.64
C LYS A 87 10.88 -0.40 3.59
N ILE A 88 10.51 -0.23 2.33
CA ILE A 88 11.46 -0.07 1.21
C ILE A 88 11.81 1.39 0.98
N GLY A 89 10.84 2.28 1.14
CA GLY A 89 11.03 3.69 0.82
C GLY A 89 9.74 4.49 0.91
N GLU A 90 9.80 5.68 0.34
CA GLU A 90 8.75 6.68 0.37
C GLU A 90 8.45 7.19 -1.06
N LEU A 91 7.16 7.30 -1.36
CA LEU A 91 6.61 7.87 -2.59
C LEU A 91 5.98 9.22 -2.30
N LYS A 92 6.12 10.18 -3.20
CA LYS A 92 5.43 11.48 -3.10
C LYS A 92 4.29 11.53 -4.08
N VAL A 93 3.09 11.82 -3.61
CA VAL A 93 1.90 11.95 -4.45
C VAL A 93 2.01 13.21 -5.29
N LEU A 94 1.95 13.05 -6.61
CA LEU A 94 1.89 14.12 -7.58
C LEU A 94 0.45 14.56 -7.81
N HIS A 95 -0.45 13.59 -7.99
CA HIS A 95 -1.84 13.86 -8.28
C HIS A 95 -2.72 12.78 -7.65
N SER A 96 -3.89 13.16 -7.12
CA SER A 96 -4.84 12.22 -6.52
C SER A 96 -6.21 12.35 -7.15
N GLU A 97 -6.73 11.23 -7.60
CA GLU A 97 -8.10 11.03 -8.03
C GLU A 97 -8.96 10.46 -6.89
N LYS A 98 -10.24 10.18 -7.16
CA LYS A 98 -11.18 9.66 -6.13
C LYS A 98 -10.71 8.36 -5.47
N GLU A 99 -10.19 7.41 -6.25
CA GLU A 99 -9.83 6.06 -5.77
C GLU A 99 -8.39 5.66 -6.10
N THR A 100 -7.68 6.48 -6.86
CA THR A 100 -6.32 6.22 -7.32
C THR A 100 -5.48 7.48 -7.16
N ALA A 101 -4.16 7.31 -7.13
CA ALA A 101 -3.22 8.41 -7.13
C ALA A 101 -1.99 8.06 -7.97
N ILE A 102 -1.35 9.12 -8.46
CA ILE A 102 -0.08 9.07 -9.18
C ILE A 102 0.98 9.61 -8.23
N ALA A 103 2.03 8.83 -8.03
CA ALA A 103 3.13 9.19 -7.16
C ALA A 103 4.48 9.06 -7.88
N SER A 104 5.45 9.88 -7.47
CA SER A 104 6.84 9.79 -7.90
C SER A 104 7.73 9.26 -6.77
N LEU A 105 8.89 8.75 -7.15
CA LEU A 105 9.92 8.33 -6.21
C LEU A 105 10.42 9.52 -5.38
N GLN A 106 10.37 9.44 -4.04
CA GLN A 106 10.97 10.45 -3.17
C GLN A 106 12.26 9.96 -2.52
N THR A 107 12.22 8.80 -1.86
CA THR A 107 13.40 8.25 -1.17
C THR A 107 13.35 6.74 -1.20
N ILE A 108 14.46 6.12 -1.56
CA ILE A 108 14.67 4.67 -1.45
C ILE A 108 15.53 4.44 -0.21
N ASN A 109 15.05 3.61 0.72
CA ASN A 109 15.78 3.23 1.94
C ASN A 109 16.57 1.91 1.77
N VAL A 110 16.57 1.35 0.56
CA VAL A 110 17.32 0.13 0.23
C VAL A 110 18.82 0.40 0.37
N GLY A 111 19.48 -0.40 1.21
CA GLY A 111 20.93 -0.57 1.14
C GLY A 111 21.78 0.52 1.81
N LYS A 112 21.21 1.43 2.62
CA LYS A 112 22.02 2.43 3.33
C LYS A 112 23.03 1.83 4.33
N ASP A 113 22.93 0.53 4.68
CA ASP A 113 23.85 -0.06 5.65
C ASP A 113 24.03 -1.61 5.61
N SER A 114 23.89 -2.27 4.46
CA SER A 114 23.69 -3.74 4.49
C SER A 114 24.38 -4.57 3.41
N LYS A 115 25.10 -5.61 3.86
CA LYS A 115 25.91 -6.54 3.03
C LYS A 115 25.12 -7.63 2.27
N VAL A 116 23.82 -7.83 2.54
CA VAL A 116 22.88 -8.55 1.65
C VAL A 116 21.48 -7.96 1.84
N TYR A 117 20.94 -7.33 0.80
CA TYR A 117 19.52 -7.00 0.67
C TYR A 117 19.15 -7.10 -0.81
N ASP A 118 18.64 -8.26 -1.21
CA ASP A 118 18.06 -8.49 -2.54
C ASP A 118 16.64 -7.87 -2.60
N ILE A 119 16.58 -6.56 -2.36
CA ILE A 119 15.37 -5.76 -2.49
C ILE A 119 15.65 -4.74 -3.56
N GLY A 120 15.22 -5.06 -4.77
CA GLY A 120 15.21 -4.12 -5.88
C GLY A 120 14.30 -2.91 -5.61
N ASN A 121 14.13 -2.11 -6.68
CA ASN A 121 13.25 -0.95 -6.74
C ASN A 121 11.78 -1.30 -6.35
N PHE A 122 10.92 -0.30 -6.22
CA PHE A 122 9.49 -0.54 -5.99
C PHE A 122 8.90 -1.45 -7.08
N MET A 123 8.02 -2.36 -6.67
CA MET A 123 7.40 -3.37 -7.53
C MET A 123 5.87 -3.27 -7.47
N ILE A 124 5.24 -3.74 -8.55
CA ILE A 124 3.79 -3.94 -8.58
C ILE A 124 3.42 -4.96 -7.50
N GLY A 125 2.40 -4.64 -6.70
CA GLY A 125 1.94 -5.45 -5.56
C GLY A 125 2.57 -5.07 -4.22
N ASP A 126 3.57 -4.17 -4.18
CA ASP A 126 4.05 -3.63 -2.90
C ASP A 126 2.93 -2.84 -2.20
N LYS A 127 2.83 -3.01 -0.88
CA LYS A 127 1.79 -2.37 -0.07
C LYS A 127 2.16 -0.93 0.24
N VAL A 128 1.16 -0.06 0.25
CA VAL A 128 1.33 1.38 0.45
C VAL A 128 0.55 1.83 1.68
N ASN A 129 1.10 2.73 2.47
CA ASN A 129 0.42 3.34 3.61
C ASN A 129 0.62 4.86 3.62
N VAL A 130 -0.36 5.59 4.14
CA VAL A 130 -0.23 7.04 4.31
C VAL A 130 0.69 7.31 5.49
N LYS A 131 1.73 8.12 5.28
CA LYS A 131 2.61 8.55 6.37
C LYS A 131 1.89 9.65 7.15
N VAL A 132 1.29 9.28 8.28
CA VAL A 132 0.70 10.24 9.22
C VAL A 132 1.84 10.85 10.05
N LYS A 133 1.87 12.18 10.14
CA LYS A 133 2.83 12.91 10.98
C LYS A 133 2.48 12.79 12.45
#